data_AF-A0A357LL88-F1
#
_entry.id   AF-A0A357LL88-F1
#
_cell.length_a   1.000
_cell.length_b   1.000
_cell.length_c   1.000
_cell.angle_alpha   90.00
_cell.angle_beta   90.00
_cell.angle_gamma   90.00
#
_symmetry.space_group_name_H-M   'P 1'
#
loop_
_entity.id
_entity.type
_entity.pdbx_description
1 polymer ?
#
loop_
_entity_poly.entity_id
_entity_poly.type
_entity_poly.pdbx_seq_one_letter_code
_entity_poly.pdbx_strand_id
1 'polypeptide(L)'
;MVFESHKICITGKTRLLPIIGHPVSGVFSPPDFNLAFQERRLDFTMVPIDVPTESLKAFWDLLRNSANMIGCSVTYPHKQAAFDAMETARHAPLG
;
A
#
# COMPACT_ATOMS: atom_id res chain seq x y z
N MET A 1 3.49 27.85 -17.77
CA MET A 1 3.10 27.18 -16.51
C MET A 1 3.99 25.96 -16.39
N VAL A 2 5.02 26.05 -15.55
CA VAL A 2 6.01 24.99 -15.40
C VAL A 2 5.47 24.05 -14.34
N PHE A 3 5.01 22.85 -14.71
CA PHE A 3 4.73 21.80 -13.73
C PHE A 3 6.09 21.26 -13.30
N GLU A 4 6.65 21.85 -12.25
CA GLU A 4 7.86 21.34 -11.64
C GLU A 4 7.55 19.97 -11.05
N SER A 5 8.05 18.92 -11.70
CA SER A 5 7.92 17.54 -11.24
C SER A 5 8.72 17.41 -9.93
N HIS A 6 8.06 17.67 -8.80
CA HIS A 6 8.66 17.46 -7.49
C HIS A 6 8.88 15.96 -7.31
N LYS A 7 10.11 15.51 -7.56
CA LYS A 7 10.54 14.13 -7.42
C LYS A 7 10.28 13.68 -5.98
N ILE A 8 9.56 12.58 -5.79
CA ILE A 8 9.42 11.94 -4.48
C ILE A 8 10.82 11.60 -3.98
N CYS A 9 11.25 12.23 -2.90
CA CYS A 9 12.52 11.95 -2.24
C CYS A 9 12.27 10.94 -1.13
N ILE A 10 12.58 9.67 -1.40
CA ILE A 10 12.46 8.60 -0.40
C ILE A 10 13.69 8.62 0.50
N THR A 11 13.47 8.65 1.81
CA THR A 11 14.54 8.64 2.82
C THR A 11 14.37 7.47 3.79
N GLY A 12 15.31 7.27 4.71
CA GLY A 12 15.18 6.28 5.78
C GLY A 12 14.03 6.54 6.77
N LYS A 13 13.37 7.71 6.70
CA LYS A 13 12.21 8.05 7.54
C LYS A 13 10.86 7.75 6.86
N THR A 14 10.87 7.51 5.55
CA THR A 14 9.66 7.35 4.77
C THR A 14 8.89 6.10 5.18
N ARG A 15 7.58 6.26 5.42
CA ARG A 15 6.68 5.15 5.71
C ARG A 15 6.11 4.56 4.43
N LEU A 16 6.01 3.25 4.38
CA LEU A 16 5.52 2.54 3.21
C LEU A 16 4.05 2.15 3.40
N LEU A 17 3.27 2.31 2.33
CA LEU A 17 1.92 1.78 2.22
C LEU A 17 1.86 0.82 1.02
N PRO A 18 2.18 -0.47 1.20
CA PRO A 18 2.09 -1.42 0.10
C PRO A 18 0.67 -1.50 -0.48
N ILE A 19 0.56 -1.68 -1.80
CA ILE A 19 -0.62 -2.26 -2.44
C ILE A 19 -0.23 -3.62 -2.99
N ILE A 20 -0.86 -4.69 -2.50
CA ILE A 20 -0.54 -6.07 -2.89
C ILE A 20 -1.60 -6.66 -3.81
N GLY A 21 -1.15 -7.46 -4.77
CA GLY A 21 -1.96 -8.20 -5.72
C GLY A 21 -1.07 -9.18 -6.48
N HIS A 22 -1.67 -9.95 -7.39
CA HIS A 22 -0.93 -10.77 -8.33
C HIS A 22 -1.74 -10.97 -9.63
N PRO A 23 -1.31 -10.42 -10.78
CA PRO A 23 -0.22 -9.46 -10.95
C PRO A 23 -0.59 -8.05 -10.45
N VAL A 24 0.42 -7.26 -10.05
CA VAL A 24 0.23 -5.87 -9.57
C VAL A 24 0.39 -4.81 -10.67
N SER A 25 0.84 -5.18 -11.87
CA SER A 25 1.14 -4.23 -12.97
C SER A 25 -0.04 -3.36 -13.40
N GLY A 26 -1.28 -3.84 -13.18
CA GLY A 26 -2.51 -3.11 -13.52
C GLY A 26 -3.08 -2.24 -12.40
N VAL A 27 -2.36 -2.00 -11.30
CA VAL A 27 -2.89 -1.16 -10.21
C VAL A 27 -2.74 0.33 -10.53
N PHE A 28 -3.85 1.07 -10.41
CA PHE A 28 -3.91 2.50 -10.75
C PHE A 28 -3.76 3.43 -9.53
N SER A 29 -3.88 2.90 -8.31
CA SER A 29 -3.87 3.71 -7.08
C SER A 29 -2.55 4.42 -6.75
N PRO A 30 -1.34 3.87 -7.01
CA PRO A 30 -0.11 4.48 -6.52
C PRO A 30 0.14 5.93 -6.97
N PRO A 31 -0.05 6.33 -8.25
CA PRO A 31 0.12 7.72 -8.66
C PRO A 31 -0.75 8.72 -7.88
N ASP A 32 -2.06 8.47 -7.78
CA ASP A 32 -3.00 9.38 -7.10
C ASP A 32 -2.74 9.47 -5.59
N PHE A 33 -2.47 8.33 -4.94
CA PHE A 33 -2.15 8.32 -3.51
C PHE A 33 -0.82 9.02 -3.23
N ASN A 34 0.21 8.78 -4.04
CA ASN A 34 1.51 9.41 -3.85
C ASN A 34 1.45 10.93 -4.07
N LEU A 35 0.70 11.39 -5.10
CA LEU A 35 0.44 12.81 -5.29
C LEU A 35 -0.26 13.41 -4.06
N ALA A 36 -1.32 12.76 -3.56
CA ALA A 36 -2.03 13.23 -2.38
C ALA A 36 -1.15 13.26 -1.11
N PHE A 37 -0.21 12.30 -0.95
CA PHE A 37 0.76 12.32 0.14
C PHE A 37 1.70 13.52 0.03
N GLN A 38 2.18 13.82 -1.18
CA GLN A 38 3.04 14.98 -1.43
C GLN A 38 2.31 16.31 -1.14
N GLU A 39 1.10 16.49 -1.67
CA GLU A 39 0.29 17.70 -1.45
C GLU A 39 0.00 17.95 0.03
N ARG A 40 -0.16 16.87 0.81
CA ARG A 40 -0.41 16.92 2.25
C ARG A 40 0.86 16.90 3.10
N ARG A 41 2.05 16.90 2.48
CA ARG A 41 3.36 16.80 3.15
C ARG A 41 3.47 15.61 4.11
N LEU A 42 2.88 14.49 3.71
CA LEU A 42 2.91 13.24 4.44
C LEU A 42 4.11 12.41 3.95
N ASP A 43 5.01 12.00 4.85
CA ASP A 43 6.18 11.16 4.53
C ASP A 43 5.76 9.69 4.35
N PHE A 44 4.99 9.46 3.28
CA PHE A 44 4.52 8.16 2.83
C PHE A 44 4.82 7.93 1.36
N THR A 45 4.97 6.66 1.00
CA THR A 45 4.93 6.23 -0.39
C THR A 45 4.09 4.97 -0.50
N MET A 46 3.07 5.00 -1.37
CA MET A 46 2.36 3.81 -1.81
C MET A 46 3.21 3.08 -2.85
N VAL A 47 3.50 1.81 -2.59
CA VAL A 47 4.37 0.97 -3.44
C VAL A 47 3.61 -0.27 -3.88
N PRO A 48 3.51 -0.56 -5.19
CA PRO A 48 2.98 -1.83 -5.65
C PRO A 48 3.96 -2.96 -5.33
N ILE A 49 3.48 -4.02 -4.68
CA ILE A 49 4.27 -5.22 -4.41
C ILE A 49 3.50 -6.40 -5.01
N ASP A 50 4.14 -7.08 -5.96
CA ASP A 50 3.61 -8.29 -6.55
C ASP A 50 3.84 -9.47 -5.59
N VAL A 51 2.76 -10.02 -5.04
CA VAL A 51 2.82 -11.07 -4.01
C VAL A 51 2.02 -12.27 -4.51
N PRO A 52 2.66 -13.37 -4.93
CA PRO A 52 1.94 -14.61 -5.24
C PRO A 52 1.16 -15.14 -4.03
N THR A 53 0.07 -15.87 -4.26
CA THR A 53 -0.83 -16.36 -3.19
C THR A 53 -0.08 -17.16 -2.11
N GLU A 54 0.85 -18.01 -2.52
CA GLU A 54 1.72 -18.82 -1.65
C GLU A 54 2.63 -17.98 -0.74
N SER A 55 2.90 -16.72 -1.12
CA SER A 55 3.74 -15.79 -0.38
C SER A 55 2.97 -14.86 0.55
N LEU A 56 1.63 -14.91 0.57
CA LEU A 56 0.80 -14.02 1.40
C LEU A 56 1.14 -14.13 2.89
N LYS A 57 1.35 -15.35 3.41
CA LYS A 57 1.72 -15.52 4.82
C LYS A 57 3.02 -14.80 5.15
N ALA A 58 4.04 -14.95 4.30
CA ALA A 58 5.33 -14.27 4.49
C ALA A 58 5.18 -12.75 4.40
N PHE A 59 4.33 -12.25 3.50
CA PHE A 59 4.01 -10.83 3.42
C PHE A 59 3.34 -10.32 4.71
N TRP A 60 2.37 -11.06 5.27
CA TRP A 60 1.75 -10.69 6.54
C TRP A 60 2.74 -10.66 7.71
N ASP A 61 3.66 -11.63 7.74
CA ASP A 61 4.73 -11.67 8.73
C ASP A 61 5.68 -10.47 8.58
N LEU A 62 6.05 -10.09 7.36
CA LEU A 62 6.82 -8.87 7.09
C LEU A 62 6.07 -7.62 7.55
N LEU A 63 4.79 -7.49 7.18
CA LEU A 63 3.97 -6.32 7.51
C LEU A 63 3.84 -6.13 9.02
N ARG A 64 3.61 -7.21 9.78
CA ARG A 64 3.52 -7.16 11.25
C ARG A 64 4.83 -6.80 11.95
N ASN A 65 5.96 -7.23 11.40
CA ASN A 65 7.28 -7.01 12.01
C ASN A 65 7.98 -5.74 11.51
N SER A 66 7.37 -4.99 10.58
CA SER A 66 7.93 -3.76 10.05
C SER A 66 7.55 -2.55 10.91
N ALA A 67 8.55 -1.74 11.27
CA ALA A 67 8.33 -0.50 12.02
C ALA A 67 7.83 0.66 11.14
N ASN A 68 8.03 0.62 9.83
CA ASN A 68 7.72 1.71 8.91
C ASN A 68 6.64 1.35 7.86
N MET A 69 6.08 0.13 7.88
CA MET A 69 4.87 -0.22 7.14
C MET A 69 3.67 -0.16 8.08
N ILE A 70 2.77 0.79 7.87
CA ILE A 70 1.66 1.04 8.81
C ILE A 70 0.36 0.26 8.48
N GLY A 71 0.40 -0.55 7.42
CA GLY A 71 -0.75 -1.21 6.83
C GLY A 71 -0.51 -1.44 5.34
N CYS A 72 -1.51 -1.99 4.64
CA CYS A 72 -1.46 -2.17 3.19
C CYS A 72 -2.86 -2.04 2.58
N SER A 73 -2.90 -1.78 1.28
CA SER A 73 -4.08 -1.98 0.43
C SER A 73 -3.99 -3.34 -0.24
N VAL A 74 -5.13 -4.01 -0.42
CA VAL A 74 -5.21 -5.34 -1.00
C VAL A 74 -6.10 -5.30 -2.23
N THR A 75 -5.58 -5.80 -3.35
CA THR A 75 -6.32 -5.93 -4.60
C THR A 75 -6.45 -7.40 -5.04
N TYR A 76 -7.07 -7.63 -6.20
CA TYR A 76 -7.25 -8.95 -6.78
C TYR A 76 -5.93 -9.74 -6.88
N PRO A 77 -5.93 -11.06 -6.60
CA PRO A 77 -7.03 -11.91 -6.11
C PRO A 77 -7.12 -12.01 -4.57
N HIS A 78 -6.38 -11.18 -3.83
CA HIS A 78 -6.07 -11.42 -2.41
C HIS A 78 -7.09 -10.93 -1.40
N LYS A 79 -8.17 -10.28 -1.85
CA LYS A 79 -9.15 -9.65 -0.94
C LYS A 79 -9.77 -10.63 0.06
N GLN A 80 -10.14 -11.83 -0.39
CA GLN A 80 -10.74 -12.84 0.49
C GLN A 80 -9.71 -13.38 1.48
N ALA A 81 -8.53 -13.79 0.99
CA ALA A 81 -7.46 -14.28 1.85
C ALA A 81 -6.99 -13.25 2.88
N ALA A 82 -7.01 -11.96 2.52
CA ALA A 82 -6.71 -10.89 3.47
C ALA A 82 -7.79 -10.75 4.54
N PHE A 83 -9.07 -10.81 4.16
CA PHE A 83 -10.19 -10.75 5.11
C PHE A 83 -10.12 -11.89 6.13
N ASP A 84 -9.86 -13.12 5.65
CA ASP A 84 -9.76 -14.31 6.50
C ASP A 84 -8.56 -14.25 7.48
N ALA A 85 -7.55 -13.42 7.17
CA ALA A 85 -6.37 -13.22 8.01
C ALA A 85 -6.50 -12.05 9.03
N MET A 86 -7.61 -11.31 9.02
CA MET A 86 -7.82 -10.19 9.95
C MET A 86 -8.40 -10.67 11.28
N GLU A 87 -7.88 -10.15 12.39
CA GLU A 87 -8.47 -10.36 13.72
C GLU A 87 -9.77 -9.54 13.90
N THR A 88 -9.83 -8.35 13.32
CA THR A 88 -11.00 -7.48 13.40
C THR A 88 -11.21 -6.76 12.08
N ALA A 89 -12.44 -6.80 11.58
CA ALA A 89 -12.87 -6.06 10.41
C ALA A 89 -13.90 -5.00 10.80
N ARG A 90 -13.76 -3.79 10.24
CA ARG A 90 -14.75 -2.72 10.39
C ARG A 90 -15.31 -2.38 9.02
N HIS A 91 -16.63 -2.39 8.89
CA HIS A 91 -17.31 -1.91 7.70
C HIS A 91 -17.29 -0.37 7.69
N ALA A 92 -16.82 0.24 6.60
CA ALA A 92 -16.97 1.68 6.40
C ALA A 92 -18.46 1.97 6.08
N PRO A 93 -19.15 2.86 6.81
CA PRO A 93 -20.55 3.15 6.50
C PRO A 93 -20.70 3.58 5.04
N LEU A 94 -21.71 3.03 4.35
CA LEU A 94 -22.09 3.50 3.02
C LEU A 94 -22.66 4.92 3.21
N GLY A 95 -21.87 5.92 2.83
CA GLY A 95 -22.31 7.31 2.72
C GLY A 95 -23.06 7.55 1.43
#